data_AF-A0A8T3BN95-F1
#
_entry.id   AF-A0A8T3BN95-F1
#
_cell.length_a   1.000
_cell.length_b   1.000
_cell.length_c   1.000
_cell.angle_alpha   90.00
_cell.angle_beta   90.00
_cell.angle_gamma   90.00
#
_symmetry.space_group_name_H-M   'P 1'
#
loop_
_entity.id
_entity.type
_entity.pdbx_description
1 polymer ?
#
loop_
_entity_poly.entity_id
_entity_poly.type
_entity_poly.pdbx_seq_one_letter_code
_entity_poly.pdbx_strand_id
1 'polypeptide(L)'
;MGESFDLDYRLGERLGRGQFGTVYKCVSVSTGEDFAVKIIDKFSGCFDRRFVYSEIKITLLAASKNQRSVQIHQVYEDITAVYLILDLCPGPDFFDRIASHGSFYENEAAAIISELVEAIAECHRRGIAHRDIKPENILFGSNDRLLLADFGCATLFEKGERSLKGKVGTAAYAAPEVLAGQNYDEKVDVWSVGVVLYLLLGWTLPFNGESVEEIEAAVKKGDPVCFPKEFFPGLSPGAEDLIEQMLARDPTKRLSAEQVLRHPWITEMSKTWV
;
A
#
# COMPACT_ATOMS: atom_id res chain seq x y z
N MET A 1 27.64 -22.97 -4.88
CA MET A 1 27.83 -22.67 -3.45
C MET A 1 26.85 -21.56 -3.17
N GLY A 2 25.78 -21.84 -2.43
CA GLY A 2 24.72 -20.85 -2.19
C GLY A 2 25.32 -19.71 -1.38
N GLU A 3 25.19 -18.49 -1.90
CA GLU A 3 25.47 -17.28 -1.14
C GLU A 3 24.61 -17.33 0.13
N SER A 4 25.20 -17.01 1.28
CA SER A 4 24.53 -17.04 2.57
C SER A 4 24.33 -15.60 3.01
N PHE A 5 23.12 -15.27 3.44
CA PHE A 5 22.77 -13.95 3.97
C PHE A 5 23.82 -13.45 5.00
N ASP A 6 24.26 -14.33 5.91
CA ASP A 6 25.18 -13.99 7.00
C ASP A 6 26.62 -13.67 6.53
N LEU A 7 26.99 -14.02 5.29
CA LEU A 7 28.29 -13.66 4.72
C LEU A 7 28.29 -12.23 4.18
N ASP A 8 27.16 -11.80 3.61
CA ASP A 8 27.06 -10.54 2.87
C ASP A 8 26.42 -9.43 3.69
N TYR A 9 25.61 -9.78 4.70
CA TYR A 9 24.85 -8.82 5.51
C TYR A 9 24.92 -9.14 7.01
N ARG A 10 24.91 -8.08 7.82
CA ARG A 10 24.73 -8.16 9.28
C ARG A 10 23.32 -7.77 9.65
N LEU A 11 22.60 -8.66 10.33
CA LEU A 11 21.25 -8.39 10.84
C LEU A 11 21.29 -7.35 11.97
N GLY A 12 20.33 -6.43 11.95
CA GLY A 12 20.14 -5.37 12.93
C GLY A 12 18.81 -5.49 13.67
N GLU A 13 18.26 -4.34 14.07
CA GLU A 13 17.01 -4.27 14.84
C GLU A 13 15.78 -4.66 14.01
N ARG A 14 14.72 -5.11 14.70
CA ARG A 14 13.45 -5.43 14.06
C ARG A 14 12.71 -4.14 13.72
N LEU A 15 12.35 -3.98 12.44
CA LEU A 15 11.57 -2.84 11.95
C LEU A 15 10.07 -3.10 12.02
N GLY A 16 9.64 -4.33 11.74
CA GLY A 16 8.22 -4.66 11.73
C GLY A 16 7.94 -6.14 11.51
N ARG A 17 6.66 -6.52 11.60
CA ARG A 17 6.19 -7.87 11.29
C ARG A 17 5.02 -7.77 10.33
N GLY A 18 5.21 -8.28 9.11
CA GLY A 18 4.15 -8.38 8.11
C GLY A 18 3.39 -9.70 8.20
N GLN A 19 2.46 -9.91 7.27
CA GLN A 19 1.63 -11.11 7.20
C GLN A 19 2.45 -12.39 6.92
N PHE A 20 3.50 -12.27 6.09
CA PHE A 20 4.27 -13.41 5.58
C PHE A 20 5.70 -13.46 6.09
N GLY A 21 6.13 -12.52 6.93
CA GLY A 21 7.51 -12.46 7.38
C GLY A 21 7.79 -11.33 8.35
N THR A 22 9.00 -11.33 8.89
CA THR A 22 9.46 -10.28 9.80
C THR A 22 10.53 -9.45 9.10
N VAL A 23 10.44 -8.13 9.24
CA VAL A 23 11.36 -7.18 8.59
C VAL A 23 12.34 -6.65 9.63
N TYR A 24 13.63 -6.68 9.28
CA TYR A 24 14.73 -6.18 10.10
C TYR A 24 15.55 -5.17 9.29
N LYS A 25 16.25 -4.29 9.99
CA LYS A 25 17.38 -3.57 9.41
C LYS A 25 18.50 -4.57 9.14
N CYS A 26 19.25 -4.42 8.07
CA CYS A 26 20.53 -5.10 7.87
C CYS A 26 21.56 -4.16 7.26
N VAL A 27 22.83 -4.51 7.40
CA VAL A 27 23.95 -3.70 6.89
C VAL A 27 24.82 -4.56 6.00
N SER A 28 25.07 -4.11 4.76
CA SER A 28 26.01 -4.77 3.86
C SER A 28 27.40 -4.83 4.48
N VAL A 29 28.00 -6.02 4.53
CA VAL A 29 29.36 -6.24 5.06
C VAL A 29 30.40 -5.59 4.16
N SER A 30 30.17 -5.61 2.85
CA SER A 30 31.13 -5.12 1.85
C SER A 30 31.11 -3.60 1.70
N THR A 31 29.93 -2.98 1.72
CA THR A 31 29.76 -1.54 1.47
C THR A 31 29.49 -0.72 2.72
N GLY A 32 29.00 -1.36 3.80
CA GLY A 32 28.56 -0.66 5.00
C GLY A 32 27.22 0.06 4.85
N GLU A 33 26.54 -0.10 3.72
CA GLU A 33 25.24 0.52 3.45
C GLU A 33 24.10 -0.20 4.18
N ASP A 34 23.10 0.58 4.58
CA ASP A 34 21.93 0.13 5.31
C ASP A 34 20.80 -0.32 4.36
N PHE A 35 20.21 -1.48 4.66
CA PHE A 35 19.10 -2.09 3.93
C PHE A 35 18.02 -2.59 4.89
N ALA A 36 16.88 -2.99 4.34
CA ALA A 36 15.90 -3.80 5.05
C ALA A 36 16.00 -5.26 4.57
N VAL A 37 15.75 -6.22 5.46
CA VAL A 37 15.61 -7.63 5.10
C VAL A 37 14.26 -8.16 5.59
N LYS A 38 13.43 -8.66 4.66
CA LYS A 38 12.22 -9.41 4.99
C LYS A 38 12.59 -10.89 5.07
N ILE A 39 12.44 -11.47 6.26
CA ILE A 39 12.74 -12.88 6.54
C ILE A 39 11.42 -13.65 6.61
N ILE A 40 11.27 -14.65 5.74
CA ILE A 40 10.10 -15.50 5.62
C ILE A 40 10.48 -16.92 6.09
N ASP A 41 9.93 -17.33 7.24
CA ASP A 41 10.19 -18.63 7.85
C ASP A 41 9.46 -19.76 7.13
N LYS A 42 10.20 -20.76 6.65
CA LYS A 42 9.69 -21.94 5.94
C LYS A 42 8.95 -22.93 6.83
N PHE A 43 9.23 -22.91 8.13
CA PHE A 43 8.58 -23.77 9.12
C PHE A 43 7.36 -23.10 9.75
N SER A 44 7.08 -21.84 9.40
CA SER A 44 5.82 -21.21 9.75
C SER A 44 4.66 -21.96 9.09
N GLY A 45 3.55 -22.14 9.83
CA GLY A 45 2.35 -22.81 9.30
C GLY A 45 1.68 -22.07 8.13
N CYS A 46 2.14 -20.86 7.80
CA CYS A 46 1.66 -20.03 6.70
C CYS A 46 2.60 -20.02 5.48
N PHE A 47 3.70 -20.76 5.50
CA PHE A 47 4.62 -20.80 4.36
C PHE A 47 4.02 -21.54 3.16
N ASP A 48 3.89 -20.83 2.04
CA ASP A 48 3.68 -21.42 0.72
C ASP A 48 4.73 -20.86 -0.23
N ARG A 49 5.58 -21.75 -0.74
CA ARG A 49 6.62 -21.40 -1.71
C ARG A 49 6.07 -20.67 -2.93
N ARG A 50 4.85 -20.98 -3.39
CA ARG A 50 4.26 -20.32 -4.56
C ARG A 50 3.96 -18.85 -4.28
N PHE A 51 3.46 -18.52 -3.08
CA PHE A 51 3.20 -17.14 -2.70
C PHE A 51 4.49 -16.34 -2.57
N VAL A 52 5.53 -16.90 -1.93
CA VAL A 52 6.83 -16.22 -1.78
C VAL A 52 7.48 -15.92 -3.13
N TYR A 53 7.52 -16.90 -4.03
CA TYR A 53 8.11 -16.70 -5.36
C TYR A 53 7.26 -15.76 -6.24
N SER A 54 5.94 -15.76 -6.05
CA SER A 54 5.05 -14.80 -6.70
C SER A 54 5.32 -13.37 -6.22
N GLU A 55 5.46 -13.18 -4.90
CA GLU A 55 5.83 -11.89 -4.30
C GLU A 55 7.14 -11.38 -4.89
N ILE A 56 8.20 -12.19 -4.88
CA ILE A 56 9.52 -11.82 -5.45
C ILE A 56 9.37 -11.33 -6.90
N LYS A 57 8.69 -12.14 -7.73
CA LYS A 57 8.50 -11.82 -9.15
C LYS A 57 7.72 -10.52 -9.34
N ILE A 58 6.64 -10.32 -8.58
CA ILE A 58 5.79 -9.15 -8.70
C ILE A 58 6.50 -7.90 -8.19
N THR A 59 7.20 -7.96 -7.07
CA THR A 59 7.98 -6.84 -6.55
C THR A 59 9.05 -6.40 -7.56
N LEU A 60 9.79 -7.34 -8.16
CA LEU A 60 10.76 -7.04 -9.22
C LEU A 60 10.10 -6.38 -10.44
N LEU A 61 8.92 -6.84 -10.86
CA LEU A 61 8.18 -6.26 -11.99
C LEU A 61 7.62 -4.88 -11.67
N ALA A 62 7.12 -4.68 -10.45
CA ALA A 62 6.57 -3.42 -9.96
C ALA A 62 7.66 -2.36 -9.89
N ALA A 63 8.82 -2.69 -9.31
CA ALA A 63 9.97 -1.81 -9.14
C ALA A 63 10.73 -1.51 -10.45
N SER A 64 10.63 -2.37 -11.46
CA SER A 64 11.37 -2.21 -12.72
C SER A 64 11.05 -0.87 -13.40
N LYS A 65 11.95 0.12 -13.32
CA LYS A 65 11.71 1.52 -13.80
C LYS A 65 10.63 2.30 -13.05
N ASN A 66 10.10 1.78 -11.93
CA ASN A 66 9.21 2.51 -11.04
C ASN A 66 10.01 2.97 -9.82
N GLN A 67 10.20 4.28 -9.67
CA GLN A 67 10.93 4.83 -8.52
C GLN A 67 10.08 4.93 -7.25
N ARG A 68 8.80 4.52 -7.29
CA ARG A 68 7.85 4.58 -6.18
C ARG A 68 7.40 3.22 -5.67
N SER A 69 8.19 2.19 -5.93
CA SER A 69 8.01 0.85 -5.35
C SER A 69 9.33 0.38 -4.77
N VAL A 70 9.26 -0.28 -3.62
CA VAL A 70 10.43 -0.90 -2.99
C VAL A 70 11.14 -1.85 -3.97
N GLN A 71 12.46 -1.72 -4.06
CA GLN A 71 13.31 -2.59 -4.85
C GLN A 71 13.76 -3.81 -4.07
N ILE A 72 13.88 -4.94 -4.76
CA ILE A 72 14.64 -6.11 -4.28
C ILE A 72 16.05 -5.99 -4.82
N HIS A 73 17.04 -5.92 -3.92
CA HIS A 73 18.46 -5.88 -4.25
C HIS A 73 19.04 -7.28 -4.41
N GLN A 74 18.65 -8.20 -3.52
CA GLN A 74 19.15 -9.57 -3.51
C GLN A 74 18.16 -10.50 -2.81
N VAL A 75 18.21 -11.78 -3.17
CA VAL A 75 17.39 -12.84 -2.55
C VAL A 75 18.30 -13.97 -2.12
N TYR A 76 18.17 -14.38 -0.86
CA TYR A 76 18.83 -15.57 -0.32
C TYR A 76 17.78 -16.60 0.11
N GLU A 77 18.15 -17.87 0.04
CA GLU A 77 17.29 -18.96 0.48
C GLU A 77 18.16 -20.06 1.11
N ASP A 78 17.85 -20.42 2.35
CA ASP A 78 18.47 -21.56 3.03
C ASP A 78 17.42 -22.60 3.44
N ILE A 79 17.78 -23.58 4.26
CA ILE A 79 16.86 -24.64 4.68
C ILE A 79 15.71 -24.14 5.58
N THR A 80 15.87 -22.99 6.22
CA THR A 80 14.96 -22.45 7.24
C THR A 80 14.16 -21.26 6.76
N ALA A 81 14.70 -20.42 5.87
CA ALA A 81 14.06 -19.16 5.51
C ALA A 81 14.38 -18.71 4.07
N VAL A 82 13.58 -17.73 3.62
CA VAL A 82 13.86 -16.88 2.45
C VAL A 82 14.12 -15.46 2.94
N TYR A 83 15.15 -14.82 2.42
CA TYR A 83 15.59 -13.47 2.79
C TYR A 83 15.49 -12.56 1.57
N LEU A 84 14.71 -11.49 1.67
CA LEU A 84 14.58 -10.48 0.63
C LEU A 84 15.31 -9.22 1.10
N ILE A 85 16.41 -8.86 0.44
CA ILE A 85 17.10 -7.59 0.68
C ILE A 85 16.35 -6.50 -0.08
N LEU A 86 15.87 -5.50 0.64
CA LEU A 86 14.98 -4.44 0.19
C LEU A 86 15.57 -3.06 0.48
N ASP A 87 15.04 -2.04 -0.19
CA ASP A 87 15.29 -0.65 0.20
C ASP A 87 14.98 -0.45 1.69
N LEU A 88 15.91 0.16 2.43
CA LEU A 88 15.60 0.70 3.75
C LEU A 88 14.85 2.02 3.58
N CYS A 89 13.69 2.12 4.22
CA CYS A 89 12.91 3.36 4.30
C CYS A 89 13.05 3.92 5.71
N PRO A 90 14.05 4.79 5.99
CA PRO A 90 14.32 5.31 7.33
C PRO A 90 13.40 6.47 7.73
N GLY A 91 12.48 6.89 6.85
CA GLY A 91 11.54 7.95 7.15
C GLY A 91 10.66 7.61 8.36
N PRO A 92 10.12 8.65 9.05
CA PRO A 92 9.12 8.43 10.09
C PRO A 92 7.95 7.63 9.51
N ASP A 93 7.29 6.84 10.36
CA ASP A 93 6.12 6.12 9.89
C ASP A 93 5.04 7.11 9.40
N PHE A 94 4.16 6.63 8.52
CA PHE A 94 3.11 7.46 7.94
C PHE A 94 2.35 8.22 9.05
N PHE A 95 2.08 7.58 10.19
CA PHE A 95 1.38 8.15 11.33
C PHE A 95 2.20 9.15 12.16
N ASP A 96 3.51 9.01 12.29
CA ASP A 96 4.42 9.95 12.96
C ASP A 96 4.50 11.25 12.16
N ARG A 97 4.47 11.13 10.83
CA ARG A 97 4.34 12.29 9.94
C ARG A 97 2.98 12.96 10.09
N ILE A 98 1.90 12.17 10.18
CA ILE A 98 0.56 12.65 10.44
C ILE A 98 0.49 13.34 11.85
N ALA A 99 1.04 12.72 12.90
CA ALA A 99 0.99 13.13 14.31
C ALA A 99 1.80 14.39 14.62
N SER A 100 2.93 14.60 13.94
CA SER A 100 3.76 15.79 14.13
C SER A 100 3.14 17.08 13.57
N HIS A 101 2.14 16.98 12.67
CA HIS A 101 1.52 18.12 11.98
C HIS A 101 0.08 18.43 12.45
N GLY A 102 -0.56 17.53 13.20
CA GLY A 102 -1.88 17.76 13.80
C GLY A 102 -3.06 17.51 12.85
N SER A 103 -3.17 18.23 11.74
CA SER A 103 -4.12 17.89 10.66
C SER A 103 -3.56 18.32 9.32
N PHE A 104 -3.57 17.41 8.35
CA PHE A 104 -3.09 17.74 7.01
C PHE A 104 -4.01 18.76 6.36
N TYR A 105 -3.41 19.81 5.82
CA TYR A 105 -4.10 20.65 4.87
C TYR A 105 -4.30 19.86 3.57
N GLU A 106 -5.35 20.17 2.82
CA GLU A 106 -5.69 19.44 1.60
C GLU A 106 -4.56 19.41 0.57
N ASN A 107 -3.73 20.46 0.50
CA ASN A 107 -2.57 20.53 -0.39
C ASN A 107 -1.49 19.49 -0.06
N GLU A 108 -1.25 19.24 1.23
CA GLU A 108 -0.28 18.24 1.68
C GLU A 108 -0.81 16.82 1.45
N ALA A 109 -2.09 16.58 1.79
CA ALA A 109 -2.74 15.31 1.50
C ALA A 109 -2.76 15.02 0.00
N ALA A 110 -3.03 16.03 -0.84
CA ALA A 110 -3.00 15.89 -2.29
C ALA A 110 -1.62 15.53 -2.83
N ALA A 111 -0.53 16.06 -2.25
CA ALA A 111 0.83 15.71 -2.66
C ALA A 111 1.13 14.22 -2.38
N ILE A 112 0.82 13.74 -1.17
CA ILE A 112 1.00 12.34 -0.78
C ILE A 112 0.14 11.41 -1.64
N ILE A 113 -1.14 11.74 -1.82
CA ILE A 113 -2.06 10.92 -2.62
C ILE A 113 -1.66 10.93 -4.09
N SER A 114 -1.16 12.05 -4.64
CA SER A 114 -0.64 12.07 -6.01
C SER A 114 0.50 11.08 -6.19
N GLU A 115 1.50 11.09 -5.29
CA GLU A 115 2.61 10.12 -5.39
C GLU A 115 2.16 8.67 -5.24
N LEU A 116 1.23 8.40 -4.31
CA LEU A 116 0.68 7.07 -4.10
C LEU A 116 -0.10 6.57 -5.32
N VAL A 117 -0.96 7.41 -5.89
CA VAL A 117 -1.75 7.06 -7.08
C VAL A 117 -0.84 6.92 -8.29
N GLU A 118 0.24 7.70 -8.41
CA GLU A 118 1.24 7.51 -9.46
C GLU A 118 1.95 6.14 -9.36
N ALA A 119 2.30 5.72 -8.14
CA ALA A 119 2.89 4.40 -7.89
C ALA A 119 1.92 3.28 -8.32
N ILE A 120 0.65 3.41 -7.94
CA ILE A 120 -0.40 2.44 -8.25
C ILE A 120 -0.73 2.43 -9.75
N ALA A 121 -0.82 3.59 -10.39
CA ALA A 121 -1.05 3.68 -11.83
C ALA A 121 0.06 3.01 -12.65
N GLU A 122 1.32 3.11 -12.20
CA GLU A 122 2.42 2.37 -12.83
C GLU A 122 2.28 0.84 -12.66
N CYS A 123 1.88 0.37 -11.46
CA CYS A 123 1.54 -1.04 -11.23
C CYS A 123 0.38 -1.50 -12.13
N HIS A 124 -0.72 -0.75 -12.19
CA HIS A 124 -1.90 -1.04 -13.00
C HIS A 124 -1.57 -1.07 -14.48
N ARG A 125 -0.71 -0.15 -14.96
CA ARG A 125 -0.23 -0.15 -16.34
C ARG A 125 0.52 -1.43 -16.71
N ARG A 126 1.16 -2.09 -15.74
CA ARG A 126 1.87 -3.36 -15.87
C ARG A 126 1.02 -4.60 -15.61
N GLY A 127 -0.27 -4.40 -15.34
CA GLY A 127 -1.18 -5.50 -15.00
C GLY A 127 -0.91 -6.07 -13.61
N ILE A 128 -0.43 -5.25 -12.65
CA ILE A 128 -0.23 -5.63 -11.25
C ILE A 128 -1.27 -4.92 -10.39
N ALA A 129 -2.03 -5.66 -9.59
CA ALA A 129 -2.88 -5.12 -8.53
C ALA A 129 -2.23 -5.40 -7.17
N HIS A 130 -2.14 -4.39 -6.30
CA HIS A 130 -1.45 -4.49 -5.01
C HIS A 130 -2.27 -5.24 -3.96
N ARG A 131 -3.55 -4.88 -3.81
CA ARG A 131 -4.58 -5.49 -2.95
C ARG A 131 -4.37 -5.43 -1.44
N ASP A 132 -3.33 -4.77 -0.96
CA ASP A 132 -3.15 -4.45 0.48
C ASP A 132 -2.55 -3.05 0.68
N ILE A 133 -3.13 -2.03 0.04
CA ILE A 133 -2.73 -0.63 0.29
C ILE A 133 -3.29 -0.16 1.62
N LYS A 134 -2.41 0.32 2.49
CA LYS A 134 -2.68 0.82 3.84
C LYS A 134 -1.48 1.62 4.34
N PRO A 135 -1.64 2.46 5.37
CA PRO A 135 -0.55 3.28 5.91
C PRO A 135 0.76 2.52 6.18
N GLU A 136 0.68 1.29 6.69
CA GLU A 136 1.84 0.46 7.04
C GLU A 136 2.68 0.06 5.81
N ASN A 137 2.08 0.08 4.62
CA ASN A 137 2.71 -0.29 3.35
C ASN A 137 3.10 0.94 2.50
N ILE A 138 2.89 2.15 3.03
CA ILE A 138 3.26 3.42 2.39
C ILE A 138 4.47 3.98 3.15
N LEU A 139 5.66 3.78 2.61
CA LEU A 139 6.92 4.14 3.26
C LEU A 139 7.55 5.37 2.61
N PHE A 140 8.50 6.00 3.30
CA PHE A 140 9.26 7.14 2.79
C PHE A 140 10.76 6.85 2.80
N GLY A 141 11.39 7.05 1.65
CA GLY A 141 12.84 6.94 1.48
C GLY A 141 13.61 8.12 2.10
N SER A 142 14.94 8.06 2.03
CA SER A 142 15.84 9.10 2.57
C SER A 142 15.71 10.48 1.90
N ASN A 143 15.13 10.53 0.70
CA ASN A 143 14.82 11.75 -0.05
C ASN A 143 13.35 12.16 0.08
N ASP A 144 12.65 11.62 1.08
CA ASP A 144 11.23 11.89 1.37
C ASP A 144 10.26 11.47 0.26
N ARG A 145 10.71 10.63 -0.68
CA ARG A 145 9.85 10.08 -1.73
C ARG A 145 9.05 8.90 -1.21
N LEU A 146 7.80 8.82 -1.64
CA LEU A 146 6.91 7.71 -1.35
C LEU A 146 7.38 6.43 -2.05
N LEU A 147 7.45 5.34 -1.28
CA LEU A 147 7.73 3.99 -1.74
C LEU A 147 6.58 3.07 -1.30
N LEU A 148 5.90 2.49 -2.28
CA LEU A 148 4.93 1.43 -2.04
C LEU A 148 5.66 0.12 -1.72
N ALA A 149 5.31 -0.50 -0.60
CA ALA A 149 5.94 -1.70 -0.07
C ALA A 149 4.94 -2.85 0.14
N ASP A 150 5.49 -4.05 0.41
CA ASP A 150 4.77 -5.30 0.70
C ASP A 150 3.79 -5.79 -0.39
N PHE A 151 4.35 -6.33 -1.47
CA PHE A 151 3.59 -6.96 -2.55
C PHE A 151 3.15 -8.41 -2.25
N GLY A 152 3.11 -8.82 -0.98
CA GLY A 152 2.74 -10.18 -0.58
C GLY A 152 1.31 -10.58 -0.97
N CYS A 153 0.39 -9.61 -1.07
CA CYS A 153 -0.96 -9.82 -1.58
C CYS A 153 -1.11 -9.48 -3.07
N ALA A 154 -0.07 -8.97 -3.73
CA ALA A 154 -0.18 -8.52 -5.10
C ALA A 154 -0.33 -9.68 -6.08
N THR A 155 -0.95 -9.43 -7.23
CA THR A 155 -1.09 -10.43 -8.30
C THR A 155 -1.16 -9.77 -9.67
N LEU A 156 -0.93 -10.57 -10.70
CA LEU A 156 -1.16 -10.16 -12.08
C LEU A 156 -2.66 -10.22 -12.43
N PHE A 157 -3.09 -9.30 -13.29
CA PHE A 157 -4.43 -9.26 -13.85
C PHE A 157 -4.40 -8.93 -15.35
N GLU A 158 -5.47 -9.30 -16.05
CA GLU A 158 -5.69 -8.91 -17.43
C GLU A 158 -6.59 -7.67 -17.50
N LYS A 159 -6.13 -6.62 -18.19
CA LYS A 159 -6.84 -5.34 -18.25
C LYS A 159 -8.21 -5.51 -18.90
N GLY A 160 -9.22 -4.89 -18.29
CA GLY A 160 -10.59 -4.92 -18.78
C GLY A 160 -11.38 -6.16 -18.35
N GLU A 161 -10.77 -7.08 -17.60
CA GLU A 161 -11.44 -8.25 -17.05
C GLU A 161 -11.48 -8.23 -15.51
N ARG A 162 -12.63 -8.59 -14.93
CA ARG A 162 -12.74 -8.90 -13.49
C ARG A 162 -12.20 -10.31 -13.23
N SER A 163 -10.88 -10.45 -13.37
CA SER A 163 -10.15 -11.73 -13.28
C SER A 163 -9.62 -12.01 -11.87
N LEU A 164 -9.52 -10.98 -11.02
CA LEU A 164 -8.98 -11.10 -9.67
C LEU A 164 -9.96 -11.77 -8.71
N LYS A 165 -9.42 -12.57 -7.78
CA LYS A 165 -10.17 -13.39 -6.83
C LYS A 165 -9.49 -13.43 -5.46
N GLY A 166 -10.28 -13.82 -4.47
CA GLY A 166 -9.82 -14.08 -3.11
C GLY A 166 -10.03 -12.86 -2.20
N LYS A 167 -10.34 -13.15 -0.94
CA LYS A 167 -10.49 -12.17 0.13
C LYS A 167 -9.12 -11.96 0.77
N VAL A 168 -8.41 -10.92 0.35
CA VAL A 168 -7.05 -10.59 0.77
C VAL A 168 -6.96 -9.14 1.23
N GLY A 169 -5.85 -8.79 1.87
CA GLY A 169 -5.61 -7.46 2.40
C GLY A 169 -6.30 -7.20 3.74
N THR A 170 -6.12 -5.98 4.24
CA THR A 170 -6.61 -5.54 5.55
C THR A 170 -8.05 -5.04 5.46
N ALA A 171 -8.95 -5.61 6.27
CA ALA A 171 -10.40 -5.43 6.12
C ALA A 171 -10.87 -3.97 6.10
N ALA A 172 -10.26 -3.10 6.92
CA ALA A 172 -10.59 -1.67 6.98
C ALA A 172 -10.32 -0.90 5.67
N TYR A 173 -9.39 -1.39 4.84
CA TYR A 173 -8.98 -0.75 3.58
C TYR A 173 -9.45 -1.51 2.35
N ALA A 174 -10.04 -2.70 2.52
CA ALA A 174 -10.44 -3.57 1.43
C ALA A 174 -11.79 -3.15 0.82
N ALA A 175 -11.90 -3.24 -0.50
CA ALA A 175 -13.12 -2.89 -1.22
C ALA A 175 -14.28 -3.87 -0.93
N PRO A 176 -15.56 -3.43 -1.04
CA PRO A 176 -16.72 -4.27 -0.71
C PRO A 176 -16.77 -5.58 -1.49
N GLU A 177 -16.39 -5.56 -2.77
CA GLU A 177 -16.35 -6.72 -3.64
C GLU A 177 -15.26 -7.75 -3.24
N VAL A 178 -14.14 -7.29 -2.67
CA VAL A 178 -13.10 -8.18 -2.11
C VAL A 178 -13.64 -8.89 -0.88
N LEU A 179 -14.26 -8.13 0.03
CA LEU A 179 -14.82 -8.68 1.28
C LEU A 179 -16.03 -9.58 1.04
N ALA A 180 -16.77 -9.35 -0.05
CA ALA A 180 -17.87 -10.20 -0.51
C ALA A 180 -17.38 -11.46 -1.25
N GLY A 181 -16.07 -11.62 -1.48
CA GLY A 181 -15.51 -12.76 -2.21
C GLY A 181 -15.91 -12.80 -3.69
N GLN A 182 -16.26 -11.65 -4.27
CA GLN A 182 -16.61 -11.53 -5.68
C GLN A 182 -15.35 -11.46 -6.54
N ASN A 183 -15.50 -11.58 -7.86
CA ASN A 183 -14.42 -11.24 -8.77
C ASN A 183 -14.33 -9.71 -8.90
N TYR A 184 -13.10 -9.21 -8.98
CA TYR A 184 -12.83 -7.77 -9.01
C TYR A 184 -11.74 -7.41 -10.02
N ASP A 185 -11.53 -6.11 -10.21
CA ASP A 185 -10.49 -5.53 -11.07
C ASP A 185 -9.49 -4.74 -10.21
N GLU A 186 -8.55 -4.06 -10.86
CA GLU A 186 -7.50 -3.28 -10.19
C GLU A 186 -8.02 -2.10 -9.35
N LYS A 187 -9.28 -1.66 -9.54
CA LYS A 187 -9.83 -0.50 -8.83
C LYS A 187 -10.10 -0.77 -7.35
N VAL A 188 -9.89 -2.00 -6.88
CA VAL A 188 -9.81 -2.29 -5.45
C VAL A 188 -8.68 -1.52 -4.78
N ASP A 189 -7.58 -1.27 -5.51
CA ASP A 189 -6.48 -0.44 -5.01
C ASP A 189 -6.90 1.02 -4.87
N VAL A 190 -7.71 1.54 -5.81
CA VAL A 190 -8.23 2.91 -5.75
C VAL A 190 -9.17 3.10 -4.55
N TRP A 191 -9.98 2.09 -4.23
CA TRP A 191 -10.77 2.10 -2.99
C TRP A 191 -9.88 2.24 -1.76
N SER A 192 -8.84 1.41 -1.66
CA SER A 192 -7.91 1.46 -0.53
C SER A 192 -7.23 2.83 -0.39
N VAL A 193 -6.84 3.46 -1.51
CA VAL A 193 -6.32 4.84 -1.48
C VAL A 193 -7.38 5.84 -1.02
N GLY A 194 -8.65 5.66 -1.43
CA GLY A 194 -9.75 6.51 -0.97
C GLY A 194 -9.93 6.45 0.55
N VAL A 195 -9.77 5.26 1.14
CA VAL A 195 -9.78 5.08 2.60
C VAL A 195 -8.58 5.80 3.24
N VAL A 196 -7.39 5.72 2.64
CA VAL A 196 -6.19 6.44 3.10
C VAL A 196 -6.38 7.96 3.02
N LEU A 197 -6.94 8.48 1.93
CA LEU A 197 -7.23 9.92 1.78
C LEU A 197 -8.24 10.40 2.83
N TYR A 198 -9.31 9.63 3.06
CA TYR A 198 -10.28 9.93 4.10
C TYR A 198 -9.61 9.97 5.49
N LEU A 199 -8.74 9.00 5.78
CA LEU A 199 -7.97 8.96 7.02
C LEU A 199 -7.04 10.16 7.18
N LEU A 200 -6.36 10.58 6.12
CA LEU A 200 -5.46 11.74 6.13
C LEU A 200 -6.18 13.06 6.47
N LEU A 201 -7.39 13.24 5.93
CA LEU A 201 -8.14 14.50 6.07
C LEU A 201 -9.02 14.52 7.34
N GLY A 202 -9.51 13.36 7.79
CA GLY A 202 -10.47 13.27 8.89
C GLY A 202 -9.97 12.59 10.16
N TRP A 203 -8.76 12.00 10.15
CA TRP A 203 -8.20 11.25 11.29
C TRP A 203 -9.08 10.12 11.84
N THR A 204 -9.96 9.62 10.97
CA THR A 204 -10.88 8.52 11.26
C THR A 204 -11.07 7.73 9.98
N LEU A 205 -11.47 6.46 10.08
CA LEU A 205 -11.79 5.67 8.90
C LEU A 205 -13.24 5.93 8.45
N PRO A 206 -13.54 5.80 7.15
CA PRO A 206 -14.91 5.97 6.63
C PRO A 206 -15.85 4.84 7.09
N PHE A 207 -15.29 3.67 7.41
CA PHE A 207 -16.02 2.50 7.88
C PHE A 207 -15.32 1.96 9.12
N ASN A 208 -16.02 1.93 10.26
CA ASN A 208 -15.50 1.52 11.55
C ASN A 208 -16.36 0.42 12.18
N GLY A 209 -15.76 -0.32 13.11
CA GLY A 209 -16.40 -1.37 13.92
C GLY A 209 -15.45 -1.81 15.04
N GLU A 210 -16.00 -2.43 16.09
CA GLU A 210 -15.20 -2.94 17.21
C GLU A 210 -14.56 -4.30 16.90
N SER A 211 -15.08 -5.00 15.88
CA SER A 211 -14.56 -6.27 15.37
C SER A 211 -14.32 -6.22 13.86
N VAL A 212 -13.52 -7.17 13.35
CA VAL A 212 -13.30 -7.32 11.91
C VAL A 212 -14.63 -7.58 11.19
N GLU A 213 -15.50 -8.38 11.78
CA GLU A 213 -16.83 -8.70 11.26
C GLU A 213 -17.71 -7.46 11.14
N GLU A 214 -17.67 -6.56 12.13
CA GLU A 214 -18.39 -5.29 12.10
C GLU A 214 -17.83 -4.33 11.06
N ILE A 215 -16.50 -4.22 10.95
CA ILE A 215 -15.85 -3.41 9.91
C ILE A 215 -16.27 -3.92 8.52
N GLU A 216 -16.21 -5.23 8.30
CA GLU A 216 -16.64 -5.82 7.03
C GLU A 216 -18.13 -5.57 6.75
N ALA A 217 -18.98 -5.69 7.77
CA ALA A 217 -20.40 -5.41 7.64
C ALA A 217 -20.63 -3.94 7.28
N ALA A 218 -19.92 -2.99 7.90
CA ALA A 218 -19.99 -1.57 7.59
C ALA A 218 -19.60 -1.27 6.14
N VAL A 219 -18.46 -1.81 5.68
CA VAL A 219 -18.00 -1.67 4.29
C VAL A 219 -19.02 -2.28 3.30
N LYS A 220 -19.62 -3.43 3.64
CA LYS A 220 -20.62 -4.12 2.80
C LYS A 220 -22.00 -3.49 2.82
N LYS A 221 -22.38 -2.79 3.89
CA LYS A 221 -23.71 -2.16 4.03
C LYS A 221 -23.90 -1.12 2.93
N GLY A 222 -22.85 -0.36 2.62
CA GLY A 222 -22.80 0.60 1.52
C GLY A 222 -23.69 1.81 1.77
N ASP A 223 -23.72 2.27 3.02
CA ASP A 223 -24.16 3.62 3.33
C ASP A 223 -23.23 4.61 2.59
N PRO A 224 -23.74 5.76 2.12
CA PRO A 224 -22.89 6.81 1.56
C PRO A 224 -21.77 7.19 2.53
N VAL A 225 -20.59 7.49 1.99
CA VAL A 225 -19.50 8.04 2.79
C VAL A 225 -19.97 9.36 3.37
N CYS A 226 -19.72 9.57 4.67
CA CYS A 226 -20.11 10.78 5.36
C CYS A 226 -18.88 11.57 5.82
N PHE A 227 -19.04 12.89 5.91
CA PHE A 227 -17.98 13.81 6.33
C PHE A 227 -18.46 14.62 7.55
N PRO A 228 -18.48 14.05 8.76
CA PRO A 228 -18.91 14.77 9.95
C PRO A 228 -18.01 15.98 10.22
N LYS A 229 -18.61 17.13 10.53
CA LYS A 229 -17.87 18.39 10.71
C LYS A 229 -16.86 18.35 11.85
N GLU A 230 -17.06 17.46 12.83
CA GLU A 230 -16.09 17.25 13.92
C GLU A 230 -14.73 16.77 13.42
N PHE A 231 -14.72 15.97 12.35
CA PHE A 231 -13.52 15.38 11.74
C PHE A 231 -13.05 16.15 10.52
N PHE A 232 -13.98 16.78 9.79
CA PHE A 232 -13.72 17.47 8.51
C PHE A 232 -14.11 18.96 8.57
N PRO A 233 -13.46 19.77 9.43
CA PRO A 233 -13.76 21.19 9.51
C PRO A 233 -13.26 21.93 8.26
N GLY A 234 -14.18 22.26 7.35
CA GLY A 234 -13.85 23.06 6.17
C GLY A 234 -13.31 22.26 4.98
N LEU A 235 -13.61 20.96 4.93
CA LEU A 235 -13.33 20.12 3.76
C LEU A 235 -13.94 20.73 2.49
N SER A 236 -13.14 20.78 1.43
CA SER A 236 -13.56 21.36 0.16
C SER A 236 -14.50 20.42 -0.59
N PRO A 237 -15.44 20.97 -1.38
CA PRO A 237 -16.29 20.14 -2.25
C PRO A 237 -15.49 19.26 -3.22
N GLY A 238 -14.29 19.69 -3.61
CA GLY A 238 -13.42 18.91 -4.50
C GLY A 238 -12.79 17.69 -3.81
N ALA A 239 -12.48 17.79 -2.52
CA ALA A 239 -12.01 16.66 -1.73
C ALA A 239 -13.14 15.64 -1.49
N GLU A 240 -14.33 16.13 -1.12
CA GLU A 240 -15.54 15.30 -0.97
C GLU A 240 -15.82 14.52 -2.25
N ASP A 241 -15.89 15.23 -3.39
CA ASP A 241 -16.17 14.64 -4.71
C ASP A 241 -15.14 13.55 -5.10
N LEU A 242 -13.85 13.80 -4.87
CA LEU A 242 -12.82 12.81 -5.14
C LEU A 242 -13.00 11.55 -4.27
N ILE A 243 -13.18 11.74 -2.95
CA ILE A 243 -13.31 10.62 -2.02
C ILE A 243 -14.56 9.79 -2.37
N GLU A 244 -15.69 10.41 -2.65
CA GLU A 244 -16.92 9.72 -3.04
C GLU A 244 -16.74 8.88 -4.32
N GLN A 245 -16.01 9.41 -5.31
CA GLN A 245 -15.74 8.70 -6.55
C GLN A 245 -14.70 7.57 -6.39
N MET A 246 -13.74 7.70 -5.47
CA MET A 246 -12.79 6.63 -5.13
C MET A 246 -13.43 5.53 -4.28
N LEU A 247 -14.37 5.91 -3.39
CA LEU A 247 -15.15 5.01 -2.53
C LEU A 247 -16.50 4.64 -3.15
N ALA A 248 -16.63 4.75 -4.48
CA ALA A 248 -17.80 4.26 -5.18
C ALA A 248 -17.91 2.74 -5.03
N ARG A 249 -19.02 2.28 -4.44
CA ARG A 249 -19.28 0.86 -4.21
C ARG A 249 -19.37 0.06 -5.50
N ASP A 250 -20.02 0.62 -6.51
CA ASP A 250 -20.06 0.03 -7.84
C ASP A 250 -18.70 0.22 -8.52
N PRO A 251 -17.91 -0.85 -8.76
CA PRO A 251 -16.57 -0.70 -9.33
C PRO A 251 -16.59 -0.11 -10.74
N THR A 252 -17.73 -0.13 -11.45
CA THR A 252 -17.86 0.50 -12.78
C THR A 252 -17.95 2.03 -12.70
N LYS A 253 -18.37 2.56 -11.55
CA LYS A 253 -18.44 4.01 -11.28
C LYS A 253 -17.20 4.51 -10.57
N ARG A 254 -16.42 3.59 -9.97
CA ARG A 254 -15.17 3.92 -9.30
C ARG A 254 -14.13 4.38 -10.31
N LEU A 255 -13.39 5.43 -9.95
CA LEU A 255 -12.28 5.91 -10.77
C LEU A 255 -11.19 4.83 -10.91
N SER A 256 -10.54 4.82 -12.06
CA SER A 256 -9.20 4.23 -12.22
C SER A 256 -8.14 5.15 -11.64
N ALA A 257 -6.94 4.60 -11.37
CA ALA A 257 -5.81 5.39 -10.89
C ALA A 257 -5.47 6.54 -11.86
N GLU A 258 -5.53 6.31 -13.17
CA GLU A 258 -5.31 7.34 -14.19
C GLU A 258 -6.38 8.44 -14.19
N GLN A 259 -7.62 8.13 -13.82
CA GLN A 259 -8.67 9.14 -13.67
C GLN A 259 -8.48 9.96 -12.39
N VAL A 260 -8.07 9.33 -11.29
CA VAL A 260 -7.74 10.03 -10.04
C VAL A 260 -6.63 11.06 -10.28
N LEU A 261 -5.55 10.71 -11.00
CA LEU A 261 -4.47 11.65 -11.35
C LEU A 261 -4.91 12.86 -12.17
N ARG A 262 -6.07 12.78 -12.82
CA ARG A 262 -6.66 13.88 -13.63
C ARG A 262 -7.76 14.62 -12.90
N HIS A 263 -8.10 14.20 -11.68
CA HIS A 263 -9.16 14.81 -10.91
C HIS A 263 -8.79 16.27 -10.58
N PRO A 264 -9.72 17.24 -10.70
CA PRO A 264 -9.43 18.65 -10.43
C PRO A 264 -8.73 18.88 -9.10
N TRP A 265 -9.24 18.26 -8.02
CA TRP A 265 -8.65 18.36 -6.69
C TRP A 265 -7.16 17.97 -6.66
N ILE A 266 -6.77 16.85 -7.29
CA ILE A 266 -5.37 16.43 -7.38
C ILE A 266 -4.56 17.46 -8.18
N THR A 267 -5.05 17.87 -9.35
CA THR A 267 -4.29 18.75 -10.26
C THR A 267 -4.20 20.22 -9.84
N GLU A 268 -5.10 20.68 -8.96
CA GLU A 268 -5.13 22.05 -8.44
C GLU A 268 -4.36 22.16 -7.12
N MET A 269 -4.54 21.19 -6.21
CA MET A 269 -3.90 21.21 -4.90
C MET A 269 -2.40 20.89 -4.96
N SER A 270 -1.98 19.97 -5.86
CA SER A 270 -0.56 19.60 -6.03
C SER A 270 0.32 20.73 -6.60
N LYS A 271 -0.26 21.70 -7.31
CA LYS A 271 0.48 22.85 -7.88
C LYS A 271 0.90 23.87 -6.84
N THR A 272 0.28 23.86 -5.67
CA THR A 272 0.45 24.91 -4.64
C THR A 272 1.61 24.59 -3.68
N TRP A 273 2.34 23.48 -3.92
CA TRP A 273 3.39 22.97 -3.04
C TRP A 273 4.82 23.19 -3.56
N VAL A 274 5.00 23.87 -4.70
CA VAL A 274 6.30 24.19 -5.31
C VAL A 274 6.78 25.57 -4.90
#